data_AF-A0A1F3VJZ3-F1
#
_entry.id   AF-A0A1F3VJZ3-F1
#
_cell.length_a   1.000
_cell.length_b   1.000
_cell.length_c   1.000
_cell.angle_alpha   90.00
_cell.angle_beta   90.00
_cell.angle_gamma   90.00
#
_symmetry.space_group_name_H-M   'P 1'
#
loop_
_entity.id
_entity.type
_entity.pdbx_description
1 polymer ?
#
loop_
_entity_poly.entity_id
_entity_poly.type
_entity_poly.pdbx_seq_one_letter_code
_entity_poly.pdbx_strand_id
1 'polypeptide(L)'
;MFDRASYLIMRHLEFLNLLCEVSRLIIKYATKQDVDRVSLESANRDKIINILIGFHDQINQLFKNSAKENLKSLGLDEILKTWAFESEQKIAYIQELDVKILELLNQEKQKTKEDIQNVFLNRQKFGGYNLHNVK
;
A
#
# COMPACT_ATOMS: atom_id res chain seq x y z
N MET A 1 11.09 18.64 -24.45
CA MET A 1 11.73 17.58 -23.62
C MET A 1 11.58 17.89 -22.15
N PHE A 2 11.95 19.10 -21.72
CA PHE A 2 11.76 19.60 -20.35
C PHE A 2 10.31 19.45 -19.85
N ASP A 3 9.32 19.96 -20.59
CA ASP A 3 7.90 19.89 -20.16
C ASP A 3 7.39 18.45 -19.98
N ARG A 4 7.85 17.53 -20.83
CA ARG A 4 7.51 16.11 -20.74
C ARG A 4 8.14 15.47 -19.50
N ALA A 5 9.40 15.80 -19.19
CA ALA A 5 10.07 15.33 -17.98
C ALA A 5 9.35 15.80 -16.72
N SER A 6 9.09 17.11 -16.65
CA SER A 6 8.39 17.73 -15.51
C SER A 6 6.99 17.15 -15.32
N TYR A 7 6.24 16.94 -16.41
CA TYR A 7 4.95 16.26 -16.34
C TYR A 7 5.07 14.84 -15.77
N LEU A 8 5.96 14.01 -16.31
CA LEU A 8 6.11 12.61 -15.85
C LEU A 8 6.54 12.54 -14.38
N ILE A 9 7.47 13.40 -13.96
CA ILE A 9 7.94 13.50 -12.57
C ILE A 9 6.81 13.94 -11.64
N MET A 10 6.06 14.98 -12.01
CA MET A 10 4.93 15.46 -11.21
C MET A 10 3.86 14.39 -11.06
N ARG A 11 3.50 13.71 -12.16
CA ARG A 11 2.55 12.59 -12.12
C ARG A 11 3.05 11.44 -11.26
N HIS A 12 4.33 11.08 -11.36
CA HIS A 12 4.91 10.06 -10.51
C HIS A 12 4.78 10.41 -9.01
N LEU A 13 5.10 11.66 -8.63
CA LEU A 13 4.97 12.13 -7.25
C LEU A 13 3.52 12.18 -6.76
N GLU A 14 2.58 12.58 -7.63
CA GLU A 14 1.14 12.53 -7.33
C GLU A 14 0.66 11.10 -7.06
N PHE A 15 1.08 10.13 -7.88
CA PHE A 15 0.71 8.73 -7.65
C PHE A 15 1.38 8.14 -6.41
N LEU A 16 2.58 8.59 -6.02
CA LEU A 16 3.17 8.23 -4.73
C LEU A 16 2.34 8.77 -3.56
N ASN A 17 1.84 10.00 -3.65
CA ASN A 17 0.92 10.54 -2.64
C ASN A 17 -0.37 9.72 -2.57
N LEU A 18 -0.95 9.39 -3.73
CA LEU A 18 -2.15 8.56 -3.79
C LEU A 18 -1.89 7.16 -3.20
N LEU A 19 -0.71 6.58 -3.41
CA LEU A 19 -0.31 5.32 -2.81
C LEU A 19 -0.30 5.40 -1.27
N CYS A 20 0.25 6.49 -0.71
CA CYS A 20 0.20 6.76 0.73
C CYS A 20 -1.26 6.86 1.24
N GLU A 21 -2.12 7.56 0.51
CA GLU A 21 -3.54 7.73 0.88
C GLU A 21 -4.28 6.40 0.91
N VAL A 22 -4.10 5.58 -0.13
CA VAL A 22 -4.71 4.24 -0.21
C VAL A 22 -4.18 3.34 0.91
N SER A 23 -2.88 3.35 1.20
CA SER A 23 -2.33 2.63 2.36
C SER A 23 -2.96 3.06 3.69
N ARG A 24 -3.22 4.36 3.89
CA ARG A 24 -3.94 4.85 5.08
C ARG A 24 -5.41 4.43 5.11
N LEU A 25 -6.06 4.33 3.95
CA LEU A 25 -7.42 3.79 3.85
C LEU A 25 -7.46 2.31 4.23
N ILE A 26 -6.51 1.51 3.77
CA ILE A 26 -6.39 0.09 4.16
C ILE A 26 -6.26 -0.02 5.69
N ILE A 27 -5.39 0.77 6.31
CA ILE A 27 -5.26 0.82 7.79
C ILE A 27 -6.60 1.16 8.43
N LYS A 28 -7.29 2.20 7.96
CA LYS A 28 -8.58 2.65 8.50
C LYS A 28 -9.64 1.55 8.42
N TYR A 29 -9.72 0.83 7.31
CA TYR A 29 -10.69 -0.26 7.13
C TYR A 29 -10.31 -1.51 7.92
N ALA A 30 -9.00 -1.83 8.01
CA ALA A 30 -8.50 -2.92 8.84
C ALA A 30 -8.84 -2.70 10.33
N THR A 31 -8.66 -1.49 10.85
CA THR A 31 -9.07 -1.16 12.24
C THR A 31 -10.57 -1.29 12.47
N LYS A 32 -11.39 -1.16 11.43
CA LYS A 32 -12.85 -1.35 11.48
C LYS A 32 -13.29 -2.79 11.21
N GLN A 33 -12.34 -3.69 10.97
CA GLN A 33 -12.60 -5.09 10.58
C GLN A 33 -13.43 -5.20 9.28
N ASP A 34 -13.35 -4.20 8.41
CA ASP A 34 -14.05 -4.16 7.12
C ASP A 34 -13.18 -4.84 6.04
N VAL A 35 -13.25 -6.18 6.01
CA VAL A 35 -12.40 -7.03 5.14
C VAL A 35 -12.66 -6.77 3.66
N ASP A 36 -13.91 -6.51 3.28
CA ASP A 36 -14.28 -6.25 1.88
C ASP A 36 -13.62 -4.96 1.37
N ARG A 37 -13.63 -3.90 2.19
CA ARG A 37 -12.93 -2.64 1.86
C ARG A 37 -11.42 -2.79 1.88
N VAL A 38 -10.87 -3.56 2.81
CA VAL A 38 -9.42 -3.86 2.82
C VAL A 38 -9.01 -4.54 1.51
N SER A 39 -9.78 -5.53 1.06
CA SER A 39 -9.53 -6.26 -0.19
C SER A 39 -9.61 -5.33 -1.41
N LEU A 40 -10.67 -4.52 -1.49
CA LEU A 40 -10.87 -3.55 -2.57
C LEU A 40 -9.72 -2.55 -2.65
N GLU A 41 -9.34 -1.93 -1.54
CA GLU A 41 -8.28 -0.93 -1.54
C GLU A 41 -6.90 -1.54 -1.77
N SER A 42 -6.67 -2.80 -1.37
CA SER A 42 -5.45 -3.53 -1.71
C SER A 42 -5.33 -3.74 -3.22
N ALA A 43 -6.42 -4.13 -3.89
CA ALA A 43 -6.44 -4.25 -5.35
C ALA A 43 -6.25 -2.90 -6.06
N ASN A 44 -6.77 -1.79 -5.49
CA ASN A 44 -6.51 -0.45 -6.01
C ASN A 44 -5.04 -0.05 -5.83
N ARG A 45 -4.44 -0.41 -4.69
CA ARG A 45 -3.03 -0.18 -4.39
C ARG A 45 -2.12 -0.83 -5.42
N ASP A 46 -2.39 -2.08 -5.80
CA ASP A 46 -1.61 -2.80 -6.81
C ASP A 46 -1.67 -2.11 -8.18
N LYS A 47 -2.85 -1.60 -8.58
CA LYS A 47 -3.00 -0.83 -9.82
C LYS A 47 -2.17 0.45 -9.79
N ILE A 48 -2.16 1.16 -8.66
CA ILE A 48 -1.36 2.38 -8.47
C ILE A 48 0.14 2.07 -8.58
N ILE A 49 0.61 0.98 -7.97
CA ILE A 49 2.01 0.54 -8.06
C ILE A 49 2.39 0.26 -9.52
N ASN A 50 1.54 -0.44 -10.28
CA ASN A 50 1.80 -0.70 -11.69
C ASN A 50 1.90 0.58 -12.53
N ILE A 51 1.06 1.59 -12.24
CA ILE A 51 1.13 2.90 -12.89
C ILE A 51 2.43 3.63 -12.53
N LEU A 52 2.85 3.58 -11.25
CA LEU A 52 4.09 4.18 -10.78
C LEU A 52 5.31 3.60 -11.49
N ILE A 53 5.38 2.27 -11.63
CA ILE A 53 6.45 1.60 -12.38
C ILE A 53 6.49 2.14 -13.82
N GLY A 54 5.34 2.26 -14.48
CA GLY A 54 5.25 2.80 -15.82
C GLY A 54 5.73 4.25 -15.96
N PHE A 55 5.49 5.11 -14.95
CA PHE A 55 6.05 6.45 -14.94
C PHE A 55 7.56 6.44 -14.68
N HIS A 56 8.03 5.64 -13.73
CA HIS A 56 9.45 5.52 -13.39
C HIS A 56 10.28 5.07 -14.61
N ASP A 57 9.81 4.07 -15.34
CA ASP A 57 10.46 3.57 -16.55
C ASP A 57 10.52 4.63 -17.65
N GLN A 58 9.43 5.38 -17.86
CA GLN A 58 9.41 6.46 -18.85
C GLN A 58 10.37 7.59 -18.49
N ILE A 59 10.46 7.95 -17.20
CA ILE A 59 11.43 8.94 -16.72
C ILE A 59 12.85 8.42 -16.98
N ASN A 60 13.16 7.19 -16.57
CA ASN A 60 14.48 6.60 -16.80
C ASN A 60 14.85 6.55 -18.28
N GLN A 61 13.93 6.16 -19.16
CA GLN A 61 14.17 6.13 -20.60
C GLN A 61 14.44 7.53 -21.18
N LEU A 62 13.74 8.56 -20.70
CA LEU A 62 13.95 9.94 -21.14
C LEU A 62 15.39 10.42 -20.84
N PHE A 63 15.95 9.97 -19.72
CA PHE A 63 17.26 10.41 -19.25
C PHE A 63 18.41 9.47 -19.63
N LYS A 64 18.14 8.20 -19.96
CA LYS A 64 19.16 7.18 -20.29
C LYS A 64 20.11 7.59 -21.42
N ASN A 65 19.61 8.33 -22.42
CA ASN A 65 20.37 8.73 -23.60
C ASN A 65 20.77 10.22 -23.58
N SER A 66 20.54 10.92 -22.47
CA SER A 66 20.85 12.35 -22.36
C SER A 66 22.26 12.53 -21.80
N ALA A 67 23.14 13.21 -22.54
CA ALA A 67 24.46 13.58 -22.04
C ALA A 67 24.33 14.45 -20.77
N LYS A 68 25.16 14.21 -19.75
CA LYS A 68 25.11 14.94 -18.47
C LYS A 68 25.21 16.46 -18.63
N GLU A 69 25.96 16.92 -19.63
CA GLU A 69 26.11 18.35 -19.95
C GLU A 69 24.80 18.97 -20.44
N ASN A 70 24.01 18.23 -21.22
CA ASN A 70 22.68 18.66 -21.68
C ASN A 70 21.66 18.70 -20.54
N LEU A 71 21.82 17.85 -19.53
CA LEU A 71 20.94 17.86 -18.35
C LEU A 71 21.22 19.06 -17.45
N LYS A 72 22.49 19.44 -17.30
CA LYS A 72 22.88 20.63 -16.53
C LYS A 72 22.45 21.92 -17.22
N SER A 73 22.67 22.04 -18.53
CA SER A 73 22.28 23.26 -19.26
C SER A 73 20.78 23.52 -19.27
N LEU A 74 19.97 22.47 -19.14
CA LEU A 74 18.51 22.54 -19.06
C LEU A 74 17.95 22.58 -17.62
N GLY A 75 18.81 22.61 -16.59
CA GLY A 75 18.38 22.58 -15.17
C GLY A 75 17.71 21.27 -14.73
N LEU A 76 17.78 20.22 -15.55
CA LEU A 76 17.12 18.93 -15.29
C LEU A 76 17.86 18.09 -14.23
N ASP A 77 19.15 18.33 -14.02
CA ASP A 77 19.95 17.65 -12.97
C ASP A 77 19.39 17.93 -11.57
N GLU A 78 19.03 19.17 -11.28
CA GLU A 78 18.47 19.55 -9.98
C GLU A 78 17.06 18.99 -9.77
N ILE A 79 16.22 19.06 -10.81
CA ILE A 79 14.87 18.48 -10.79
C ILE A 79 14.92 16.96 -10.53
N LEU A 80 15.87 16.25 -11.15
CA LEU A 80 16.05 14.82 -10.95
C LEU A 80 16.52 14.47 -9.54
N LYS A 81 17.42 15.26 -8.97
CA LYS A 81 17.87 15.09 -7.57
C LYS A 81 16.72 15.28 -6.59
N THR A 82 15.94 16.34 -6.77
CA THR A 82 14.75 16.60 -5.94
C THR A 82 13.72 15.49 -6.09
N TRP A 83 13.41 15.08 -7.32
CA TRP A 83 12.50 13.96 -7.57
C TRP A 83 12.95 12.66 -6.91
N ALA A 84 14.24 12.31 -7.01
CA ALA A 84 14.79 11.10 -6.40
C ALA A 84 14.66 11.15 -4.87
N PHE A 85 15.05 12.28 -4.26
CA PHE A 85 14.94 12.49 -2.82
C PHE A 85 13.50 12.44 -2.32
N GLU A 86 12.57 13.13 -2.98
CA GLU A 86 11.15 13.09 -2.60
C GLU A 86 10.53 11.70 -2.78
N SER A 87 10.91 11.00 -3.85
CA SER A 87 10.44 9.63 -4.08
C SER A 87 10.93 8.68 -2.99
N GLU A 88 12.20 8.79 -2.60
CA GLU A 88 12.79 7.99 -1.52
C GLU A 88 12.07 8.22 -0.19
N GLN A 89 11.81 9.47 0.18
CA GLN A 89 11.05 9.79 1.39
C GLN A 89 9.64 9.19 1.38
N LYS A 90 8.93 9.30 0.25
CA LYS A 90 7.57 8.74 0.13
C LYS A 90 7.58 7.23 0.19
N ILE A 91 8.56 6.58 -0.45
CA ILE A 91 8.71 5.12 -0.43
C ILE A 91 9.01 4.64 1.00
N ALA A 92 9.91 5.30 1.72
CA ALA A 92 10.19 4.99 3.12
C ALA A 92 8.92 5.10 3.97
N TYR A 93 8.14 6.17 3.80
CA TYR A 93 6.87 6.33 4.50
C TYR A 93 5.84 5.25 4.14
N ILE A 94 5.77 4.84 2.87
CA ILE A 94 4.90 3.73 2.45
C ILE A 94 5.33 2.42 3.11
N GLN A 95 6.64 2.16 3.25
CA GLN A 95 7.14 0.97 3.95
C GLN A 95 6.73 0.96 5.42
N GLU A 96 6.75 2.11 6.11
CA GLU A 96 6.24 2.23 7.48
C GLU A 96 4.74 1.90 7.54
N LEU A 97 3.94 2.39 6.58
CA LEU A 97 2.52 2.06 6.50
C LEU A 97 2.30 0.56 6.25
N ASP A 98 3.15 -0.08 5.44
CA ASP A 98 3.04 -1.51 5.14
C ASP A 98 3.31 -2.38 6.36
N VAL A 99 4.32 -2.03 7.16
CA VAL A 99 4.57 -2.68 8.46
C VAL A 99 3.30 -2.60 9.32
N LYS A 100 2.68 -1.42 9.43
CA LYS A 100 1.46 -1.23 10.21
C LYS A 100 0.27 -2.01 9.67
N ILE A 101 0.10 -2.09 8.35
CA ILE A 101 -0.95 -2.90 7.71
C ILE A 101 -0.75 -4.37 8.09
N LEU A 102 0.47 -4.89 7.96
CA LEU A 102 0.78 -6.28 8.29
C LEU A 102 0.53 -6.60 9.76
N GLU A 103 0.90 -5.71 10.67
CA GLU A 103 0.62 -5.85 12.11
C GLU A 103 -0.88 -5.99 12.38
N LEU A 104 -1.70 -5.09 11.82
CA LEU A 104 -3.16 -5.12 11.99
C LEU A 104 -3.78 -6.39 11.42
N LEU A 105 -3.37 -6.81 10.22
CA LEU A 105 -3.89 -8.04 9.61
C LEU A 105 -3.50 -9.29 10.39
N ASN A 106 -2.30 -9.32 10.97
CA ASN A 106 -1.87 -10.42 11.84
C ASN A 106 -2.67 -10.47 13.15
N GLN A 107 -2.98 -9.31 13.75
CA GLN A 107 -3.85 -9.24 14.93
C GLN A 107 -5.26 -9.76 14.62
N GLU A 108 -5.86 -9.35 13.51
CA GLU A 108 -7.17 -9.84 13.07
C GLU A 108 -7.17 -11.35 12.79
N LYS A 109 -6.11 -11.87 12.18
CA LYS A 109 -5.93 -13.31 11.96
C LYS A 109 -5.92 -14.09 13.28
N GLN A 110 -5.21 -13.58 14.28
CA GLN A 110 -5.14 -14.22 15.59
C GLN A 110 -6.48 -14.18 16.32
N LYS A 111 -7.16 -13.03 16.32
CA LYS A 111 -8.50 -12.88 16.91
C LYS A 111 -9.52 -13.81 16.27
N THR A 112 -9.53 -13.87 14.93
CA THR A 112 -10.41 -14.78 14.17
C THR A 112 -10.17 -16.25 14.55
N LYS A 113 -8.91 -16.65 14.74
CA LYS A 113 -8.56 -18.01 15.18
C LYS A 113 -9.10 -18.31 16.58
N GLU A 114 -8.99 -17.38 17.51
CA GLU A 114 -9.52 -17.50 18.87
C GLU A 114 -11.05 -17.60 18.87
N ASP A 115 -11.74 -16.77 18.08
CA ASP A 115 -13.20 -16.80 17.94
C ASP A 115 -13.68 -18.15 17.39
N ILE A 116 -13.01 -18.67 16.35
CA ILE A 116 -13.30 -19.99 15.80
C ILE A 116 -13.12 -21.08 16.88
N GLN A 117 -12.00 -21.05 17.61
CA GLN A 117 -11.74 -22.00 18.69
C GLN A 117 -12.82 -21.94 19.77
N ASN A 118 -13.23 -20.75 20.18
CA ASN A 118 -14.29 -20.53 21.16
C ASN A 118 -15.64 -21.08 20.68
N VAL A 119 -15.99 -20.88 19.41
CA VAL A 119 -17.20 -21.48 18.82
C VAL A 119 -17.14 -23.00 18.85
N PHE A 120 -16.01 -23.62 18.51
CA PHE A 120 -15.85 -25.08 18.59
C PHE A 120 -15.94 -25.62 20.01
N LEU A 121 -15.25 -25.00 20.97
CA LEU A 121 -15.31 -25.38 22.39
C LEU A 121 -16.72 -25.24 22.95
N ASN A 122 -17.44 -24.16 22.59
CA ASN A 122 -18.82 -23.98 23.02
C ASN A 122 -19.73 -25.05 22.40
N ARG A 123 -19.62 -25.35 21.10
CA ARG A 123 -20.38 -26.44 20.47
C ARG A 123 -20.12 -27.80 21.14
N GLN A 124 -18.87 -28.10 21.51
CA GLN A 124 -18.53 -29.34 22.22
C GLN A 124 -19.18 -29.38 23.62
N LYS A 125 -19.18 -28.26 24.35
CA LYS A 125 -19.86 -28.14 25.65
C LYS A 125 -21.38 -28.35 25.52
N PHE A 126 -22.02 -27.82 24.48
CA PHE A 126 -23.46 -28.00 24.25
C PHE A 126 -23.84 -29.39 23.72
N GLY A 127 -22.98 -30.06 22.95
CA GLY A 127 -23.20 -31.44 22.49
C GLY A 127 -23.19 -32.50 23.59
N GLY A 128 -22.68 -32.16 24.79
CA GLY A 128 -22.68 -33.03 25.98
C GLY A 128 -23.87 -32.82 26.92
N TYR A 129 -24.72 -31.82 26.69
CA TYR A 129 -25.95 -31.66 27.48
C TYR A 129 -27.00 -32.66 26.99
N ASN A 130 -27.10 -33.79 27.68
CA ASN A 130 -28.26 -34.67 27.61
C ASN A 130 -29.53 -33.87 27.99
N LEU A 131 -30.32 -33.49 26.98
CA LEU A 131 -31.68 -32.94 27.14
C LEU A 131 -32.68 -33.93 27.74
N HIS A 132 -32.24 -35.09 28.24
CA HIS A 132 -33.08 -36.13 28.88
C HIS A 132 -33.34 -35.92 30.38
N ASN A 133 -32.86 -34.83 30.97
CA ASN A 133 -33.05 -34.54 32.41
C ASN A 133 -33.78 -33.23 32.70
N VAL A 134 -34.71 -32.81 31.83
CA VAL A 134 -35.73 -31.83 32.23
C VAL A 134 -36.97 -32.64 32.65
N LYS A 135 -37.13 -32.78 33.97
CA LYS A 135 -38.33 -33.35 34.61
C LYS A 135 -39.56 -32.48 34.37
#